data_AF-A0A7S3N9Q7-F1
#
_entry.id   AF-A0A7S3N9Q7-F1
#
_cell.length_a   1.000
_cell.length_b   1.000
_cell.length_c   1.000
_cell.angle_alpha   90.00
_cell.angle_beta   90.00
_cell.angle_gamma   90.00
#
_symmetry.space_group_name_H-M   'P 1'
#
loop_
_entity.id
_entity.type
_entity.pdbx_description
1 polymer ?
#
loop_
_entity_poly.entity_id
_entity_poly.type
_entity_poly.pdbx_seq_one_letter_code
_entity_poly.pdbx_strand_id
1 'polypeptide(L)'
;MQNMGWIKSPLASTDSFTIKSGLSGGLYFIDGVSSSITATPSMLPDALTFGSPAITRTSNTVDDKVDWTFTITFSSNELSSTGYLYFTIPDDVVYDMGETLTTILTSNSSVETGNSKTLYTSKAINIIKLTSICSPSCAKSSSLSFKISWFKNPPATTTVTSTIKINSATSQGWIIDEAVSPAVNSLFTSLQVATVTGVSVTPSNPSSGATTNYGVVFTADTSIPQNSYVVITLPSDVKIS
;
A
#
# COMPACT_ATOMS: atom_id res chain seq x y z
N MET A 1 3.59 9.41 -35.63
CA MET A 1 2.30 9.34 -34.92
C MET A 1 2.59 9.54 -33.45
N GLN A 2 2.14 10.65 -32.88
CA GLN A 2 2.32 10.92 -31.46
C GLN A 2 1.11 10.35 -30.74
N ASN A 3 1.31 9.56 -29.68
CA ASN A 3 0.21 9.10 -28.86
C ASN A 3 -0.46 10.31 -28.23
N MET A 4 -1.77 10.43 -28.42
CA MET A 4 -2.55 11.43 -27.71
C MET A 4 -2.62 11.01 -26.24
N GLY A 5 -2.41 11.93 -25.30
CA GLY A 5 -2.31 11.65 -23.86
C GLY A 5 -3.59 11.15 -23.17
N TRP A 6 -4.53 10.56 -23.92
CA TRP A 6 -5.86 10.16 -23.44
C TRP A 6 -6.50 9.04 -24.28
N ILE A 7 -5.72 8.11 -24.82
CA ILE A 7 -6.30 6.91 -25.45
C ILE A 7 -6.67 5.89 -24.36
N LYS A 8 -7.87 5.30 -24.51
CA LYS A 8 -8.40 4.20 -23.72
C LYS A 8 -7.37 3.05 -23.62
N SER A 9 -6.95 2.66 -22.40
CA SER A 9 -5.88 1.66 -22.20
C SER A 9 -6.27 0.50 -21.26
N PRO A 10 -6.53 -0.71 -21.77
CA PRO A 10 -6.32 -1.14 -23.14
C PRO A 10 -7.47 -0.70 -24.07
N LEU A 11 -7.16 -0.63 -25.37
CA LEU A 11 -8.20 -0.72 -26.40
C LEU A 11 -8.96 -2.03 -26.19
N ALA A 12 -10.29 -1.97 -26.26
CA ALA A 12 -11.13 -3.15 -26.17
C ALA A 12 -10.99 -3.98 -27.45
N SER A 13 -11.27 -5.28 -27.38
CA SER A 13 -11.32 -6.15 -28.57
C SER A 13 -12.37 -5.72 -29.61
N THR A 14 -13.27 -4.80 -29.23
CA THR A 14 -14.27 -4.18 -30.10
C THR A 14 -13.79 -2.93 -30.82
N ASP A 15 -12.63 -2.37 -30.44
CA ASP A 15 -12.09 -1.17 -31.07
C ASP A 15 -11.48 -1.56 -32.43
N SER A 16 -11.81 -0.81 -33.50
CA SER A 16 -11.39 -1.14 -34.87
C SER A 16 -10.69 0.02 -35.56
N PHE A 17 -9.74 -0.32 -36.43
CA PHE A 17 -9.06 0.62 -37.33
C PHE A 17 -9.54 0.43 -38.76
N THR A 18 -9.60 1.51 -39.52
CA THR A 18 -9.82 1.46 -40.96
C THR A 18 -8.55 1.91 -41.68
N ILE A 19 -7.97 1.05 -42.49
CA ILE A 19 -6.82 1.37 -43.34
C ILE A 19 -7.32 1.43 -44.78
N LYS A 20 -7.04 2.52 -45.49
CA LYS A 20 -7.35 2.69 -46.92
C LYS A 20 -6.13 3.21 -47.67
N SER A 21 -5.84 2.64 -48.84
CA SER A 21 -4.94 3.25 -49.83
C SER A 21 -5.75 4.20 -50.72
N GLY A 22 -5.17 5.28 -51.23
CA GLY A 22 -5.90 6.24 -52.05
C GLY A 22 -5.02 7.04 -53.00
N LEU A 23 -5.64 7.61 -54.03
CA LEU A 23 -4.96 8.49 -55.00
C LEU A 23 -4.70 9.88 -54.40
N SER A 24 -3.72 10.61 -54.95
CA SER A 24 -3.43 11.98 -54.52
C SER A 24 -4.68 12.85 -54.62
N GLY A 25 -5.09 13.44 -53.50
CA GLY A 25 -6.33 14.22 -53.41
C GLY A 25 -7.37 13.65 -52.45
N GLY A 26 -7.18 12.44 -51.91
CA GLY A 26 -7.92 11.92 -50.74
C GLY A 26 -9.39 11.57 -50.97
N LEU A 27 -9.92 11.77 -52.19
CA LEU A 27 -11.31 11.52 -52.55
C LEU A 27 -11.59 10.11 -53.07
N TYR A 28 -10.54 9.35 -53.42
CA TYR A 28 -10.67 8.01 -53.99
C TYR A 28 -9.78 7.02 -53.24
N PHE A 29 -10.37 5.90 -52.83
CA PHE A 29 -9.68 4.79 -52.17
C PHE A 29 -9.55 3.61 -53.13
N ILE A 30 -8.36 2.99 -53.18
CA ILE A 30 -8.05 1.88 -54.09
C ILE A 30 -8.31 0.55 -53.37
N ASP A 31 -7.73 0.40 -52.17
CA ASP A 31 -7.88 -0.77 -51.32
C ASP A 31 -8.25 -0.32 -49.91
N GLY A 32 -8.91 -1.18 -49.15
CA GLY A 32 -9.12 -0.91 -47.74
C GLY A 32 -9.57 -2.12 -46.95
N VAL A 33 -9.26 -2.08 -45.67
CA VAL A 33 -9.76 -3.02 -44.67
C VAL A 33 -10.46 -2.17 -43.60
N SER A 34 -11.74 -2.47 -43.37
CA SER A 34 -12.62 -1.72 -42.46
C SER A 34 -13.12 -2.55 -41.28
N SER A 35 -12.73 -3.83 -41.21
CA SER A 35 -13.06 -4.75 -40.14
C SER A 35 -11.87 -5.66 -39.83
N SER A 36 -11.81 -6.20 -38.62
CA SER A 36 -10.76 -7.16 -38.19
C SER A 36 -9.33 -6.61 -38.11
N ILE A 37 -9.13 -5.28 -38.22
CA ILE A 37 -7.87 -4.65 -37.80
C ILE A 37 -8.00 -4.27 -36.34
N THR A 38 -7.40 -5.09 -35.47
CA THR A 38 -7.19 -4.77 -34.07
C THR A 38 -5.75 -4.29 -33.90
N ALA A 39 -5.57 -3.08 -33.37
CA ALA A 39 -4.30 -2.71 -32.77
C ALA A 39 -4.46 -2.78 -31.26
N THR A 40 -3.55 -3.48 -30.60
CA THR A 40 -3.39 -3.45 -29.15
C THR A 40 -2.05 -2.77 -28.86
N PRO A 41 -1.96 -1.43 -29.00
CA PRO A 41 -0.75 -0.74 -28.57
C PRO A 41 -0.57 -1.03 -27.08
N SER A 42 0.58 -1.57 -26.71
CA SER A 42 0.98 -1.69 -25.31
C SER A 42 1.27 -0.30 -24.79
N MET A 43 0.25 0.37 -24.25
CA MET A 43 0.45 1.62 -23.52
C MET A 43 0.96 1.26 -22.13
N LEU A 44 2.22 1.61 -21.88
CA LEU A 44 2.81 1.53 -20.55
C LEU A 44 2.50 2.84 -19.81
N PRO A 45 2.08 2.79 -18.54
CA PRO A 45 2.00 3.98 -17.70
C PRO A 45 3.34 4.72 -17.67
N ASP A 46 3.28 6.05 -17.56
CA ASP A 46 4.48 6.84 -17.29
C ASP A 46 4.94 6.63 -15.84
N ALA A 47 6.19 7.01 -15.53
CA ALA A 47 6.70 6.83 -14.17
C ALA A 47 6.17 7.91 -13.22
N LEU A 48 5.66 7.50 -12.06
CA LEU A 48 5.71 8.31 -10.84
C LEU A 48 7.06 8.07 -10.17
N THR A 49 7.64 9.10 -9.56
CA THR A 49 8.84 8.93 -8.74
C THR A 49 8.50 9.10 -7.27
N PHE A 50 9.08 8.23 -6.44
CA PHE A 50 9.07 8.41 -5.00
C PHE A 50 10.07 9.50 -4.61
N GLY A 51 9.74 10.24 -3.54
CA GLY A 51 10.71 11.06 -2.82
C GLY A 51 11.83 10.21 -2.21
N SER A 52 12.81 10.88 -1.62
CA SER A 52 13.86 10.23 -0.83
C SER A 52 13.80 10.77 0.60
N PRO A 53 13.48 9.94 1.61
CA PRO A 53 13.12 8.52 1.53
C PRO A 53 11.77 8.27 0.83
N ALA A 54 11.60 7.07 0.26
CA ALA A 54 10.40 6.73 -0.51
C ALA A 54 9.13 6.71 0.36
N ILE A 55 9.18 6.01 1.49
CA ILE A 55 8.12 5.97 2.51
C ILE A 55 8.80 5.87 3.87
N THR A 56 8.32 6.61 4.86
CA THR A 56 8.76 6.50 6.26
C THR A 56 7.61 6.10 7.17
N ARG A 57 7.93 5.54 8.33
CA ARG A 57 6.97 5.20 9.38
C ARG A 57 7.42 5.73 10.74
N THR A 58 6.47 6.09 11.61
CA THR A 58 6.78 6.69 12.92
C THR A 58 7.21 5.71 14.01
N SER A 59 6.78 4.45 13.95
CA SER A 59 7.20 3.39 14.89
C SER A 59 7.57 2.11 14.13
N ASN A 60 8.49 1.33 14.71
CA ASN A 60 8.84 -0.02 14.27
C ASN A 60 8.47 -1.11 15.28
N THR A 61 7.72 -0.85 16.35
CA THR A 61 7.23 -1.91 17.24
C THR A 61 6.03 -2.62 16.61
N VAL A 62 5.91 -3.93 16.78
CA VAL A 62 4.71 -4.68 16.37
C VAL A 62 3.45 -4.13 17.04
N ASP A 63 2.31 -4.18 16.34
CA ASP A 63 0.98 -3.71 16.77
C ASP A 63 0.86 -2.21 17.14
N ASP A 64 1.96 -1.44 17.18
CA ASP A 64 1.92 0.02 17.38
C ASP A 64 1.14 0.72 16.24
N LYS A 65 0.41 1.79 16.61
CA LYS A 65 -0.10 2.78 15.67
C LYS A 65 1.07 3.44 14.93
N VAL A 66 0.96 3.54 13.61
CA VAL A 66 1.99 4.17 12.77
C VAL A 66 1.39 5.20 11.84
N ASP A 67 2.12 6.31 11.69
CA ASP A 67 1.91 7.24 10.60
C ASP A 67 2.87 6.87 9.46
N TRP A 68 2.36 6.78 8.25
CA TRP A 68 3.17 6.73 7.04
C TRP A 68 3.27 8.11 6.42
N THR A 69 4.49 8.51 6.06
CA THR A 69 4.69 9.71 5.24
C THR A 69 5.51 9.39 4.00
N PHE A 70 5.09 9.93 2.86
CA PHE A 70 5.77 9.75 1.59
C PHE A 70 5.46 10.91 0.65
N THR A 71 6.33 11.10 -0.35
CA THR A 71 6.14 12.07 -1.42
C THR A 71 6.19 11.34 -2.75
N ILE A 72 5.32 11.72 -3.67
CA ILE A 72 5.40 11.31 -5.08
C ILE A 72 5.55 12.55 -5.96
N THR A 73 6.19 12.39 -7.11
CA THR A 73 6.28 13.41 -8.15
C THR A 73 5.73 12.86 -9.46
N PHE A 74 4.85 13.63 -10.11
CA PHE A 74 4.34 13.31 -11.44
C PHE A 74 5.42 13.59 -12.48
N SER A 75 5.88 12.60 -13.25
CA SER A 75 6.99 12.86 -14.18
C SER A 75 6.52 13.58 -15.45
N SER A 76 5.49 13.03 -16.10
CA SER A 76 5.14 13.42 -17.48
C SER A 76 3.70 13.92 -17.63
N ASN A 77 2.77 13.39 -16.84
CA ASN A 77 1.35 13.69 -16.98
C ASN A 77 0.82 14.60 -15.87
N GLU A 78 -0.23 15.32 -16.22
CA GLU A 78 -1.06 16.06 -15.28
C GLU A 78 -2.21 15.17 -14.80
N LEU A 79 -2.51 15.21 -13.51
CA LEU A 79 -3.67 14.54 -12.96
C LEU A 79 -4.82 15.53 -12.80
N SER A 80 -5.95 15.29 -13.48
CA SER A 80 -7.15 16.13 -13.36
C SER A 80 -7.75 16.10 -11.94
N SER A 81 -8.57 17.09 -11.58
CA SER A 81 -9.33 17.12 -10.30
C SER A 81 -10.21 15.90 -10.04
N THR A 82 -10.67 15.22 -11.09
CA THR A 82 -11.49 14.00 -10.97
C THR A 82 -10.67 12.71 -10.99
N GLY A 83 -9.37 12.82 -11.26
CA GLY A 83 -8.44 11.71 -11.16
C GLY A 83 -8.22 11.28 -9.71
N TYR A 84 -7.63 10.11 -9.54
CA TYR A 84 -7.35 9.54 -8.23
C TYR A 84 -5.98 8.86 -8.20
N LEU A 85 -5.42 8.75 -6.99
CA LEU A 85 -4.34 7.82 -6.72
C LEU A 85 -4.92 6.57 -6.10
N TYR A 86 -4.31 5.41 -6.35
CA TYR A 86 -4.53 4.28 -5.48
C TYR A 86 -3.26 3.49 -5.24
N PHE A 87 -3.21 2.89 -4.06
CA PHE A 87 -2.06 2.22 -3.48
C PHE A 87 -2.40 0.75 -3.41
N THR A 88 -1.49 -0.11 -3.84
CA THR A 88 -1.57 -1.54 -3.59
C THR A 88 -0.51 -1.90 -2.55
N ILE A 89 -0.97 -2.38 -1.40
CA ILE A 89 -0.15 -2.69 -0.24
C ILE A 89 -0.18 -4.22 -0.03
N PRO A 90 0.98 -4.87 0.19
CA PRO A 90 1.03 -6.29 0.53
C PRO A 90 0.41 -6.61 1.91
N ASP A 91 -0.10 -7.83 2.07
CA ASP A 91 -0.91 -8.32 3.21
C ASP A 91 -0.18 -8.32 4.58
N ASP A 92 1.13 -8.19 4.56
CA ASP A 92 2.01 -8.30 5.73
C ASP A 92 2.67 -6.97 6.13
N VAL A 93 2.21 -5.85 5.56
CA VAL A 93 2.89 -4.56 5.75
C VAL A 93 2.23 -3.67 6.80
N VAL A 94 0.92 -3.43 6.70
CA VAL A 94 0.16 -2.60 7.65
C VAL A 94 -1.28 -3.08 7.76
N TYR A 95 -1.85 -2.90 8.94
CA TYR A 95 -3.20 -3.32 9.29
C TYR A 95 -4.13 -2.14 9.52
N ASP A 96 -5.41 -2.38 9.29
CA ASP A 96 -6.45 -1.40 9.60
C ASP A 96 -6.65 -1.26 11.11
N MET A 97 -6.73 -0.02 11.59
CA MET A 97 -7.14 0.29 12.96
C MET A 97 -8.66 0.32 13.13
N GLY A 98 -9.44 0.22 12.05
CA GLY A 98 -10.90 0.32 12.10
C GLY A 98 -11.41 1.75 12.35
N GLU A 99 -10.52 2.75 12.27
CA GLU A 99 -10.90 4.16 12.32
C GLU A 99 -11.69 4.53 11.04
N THR A 100 -12.80 5.26 11.21
CA THR A 100 -13.53 5.89 10.11
C THR A 100 -12.67 6.98 9.47
N LEU A 101 -12.07 6.63 8.32
CA LEU A 101 -11.42 7.46 7.30
C LEU A 101 -10.88 8.80 7.81
N THR A 102 -9.75 8.75 8.51
CA THR A 102 -9.05 9.91 9.05
C THR A 102 -8.18 10.54 7.97
N THR A 103 -8.66 11.67 7.44
CA THR A 103 -7.97 12.71 6.67
C THR A 103 -6.51 12.42 6.30
N ILE A 104 -6.24 12.18 5.02
CA ILE A 104 -4.87 12.17 4.49
C ILE A 104 -4.53 13.61 4.08
N LEU A 105 -3.59 14.20 4.81
CA LEU A 105 -3.14 15.57 4.59
C LEU A 105 -2.11 15.61 3.46
N THR A 106 -2.34 16.50 2.50
CA THR A 106 -1.27 16.97 1.62
C THR A 106 -0.44 18.01 2.38
N SER A 107 0.90 17.84 2.43
CA SER A 107 1.79 18.76 3.18
C SER A 107 1.70 20.22 2.75
N ASN A 108 1.07 20.50 1.60
CA ASN A 108 1.10 21.80 0.93
C ASN A 108 -0.22 22.57 1.03
N SER A 109 -1.31 21.98 1.54
CA SER A 109 -2.63 22.64 1.42
C SER A 109 -3.73 22.28 2.42
N SER A 110 -3.48 21.49 3.47
CA SER A 110 -4.54 21.07 4.42
C SER A 110 -5.79 20.48 3.72
N VAL A 111 -5.62 19.95 2.50
CA VAL A 111 -6.73 19.38 1.73
C VAL A 111 -7.01 18.00 2.31
N GLU A 112 -8.20 17.86 2.90
CA GLU A 112 -8.71 16.54 3.24
C GLU A 112 -9.01 15.80 1.94
N THR A 113 -8.30 14.71 1.71
CA THR A 113 -8.53 13.89 0.52
C THR A 113 -9.58 12.84 0.82
N GLY A 114 -10.60 12.77 -0.03
CA GLY A 114 -11.60 11.72 0.04
C GLY A 114 -10.91 10.39 -0.17
N ASN A 115 -11.05 9.45 0.76
CA ASN A 115 -10.34 8.18 0.70
C ASN A 115 -11.27 6.99 0.90
N SER A 116 -10.91 5.86 0.30
CA SER A 116 -11.51 4.56 0.59
C SER A 116 -10.43 3.50 0.70
N LYS A 117 -10.75 2.39 1.38
CA LYS A 117 -9.82 1.28 1.56
C LYS A 117 -10.52 -0.06 1.33
N THR A 118 -9.75 -1.05 0.89
CA THR A 118 -10.13 -2.46 0.91
C THR A 118 -9.14 -3.23 1.78
N LEU A 119 -9.62 -4.31 2.38
CA LEU A 119 -8.83 -5.14 3.28
C LEU A 119 -8.65 -6.54 2.69
N TYR A 120 -7.53 -7.18 3.02
CA TYR A 120 -7.41 -8.63 2.92
C TYR A 120 -8.25 -9.30 4.02
N THR A 121 -8.41 -10.62 3.92
CA THR A 121 -9.11 -11.42 4.94
C THR A 121 -8.40 -11.36 6.30
N SER A 122 -7.09 -11.13 6.32
CA SER A 122 -6.27 -10.88 7.52
C SER A 122 -6.61 -9.57 8.25
N LYS A 123 -7.38 -8.67 7.61
CA LYS A 123 -7.59 -7.25 7.97
C LYS A 123 -6.39 -6.33 7.68
N ALA A 124 -5.36 -6.81 6.98
CA ALA A 124 -4.34 -5.93 6.44
C ALA A 124 -4.90 -5.05 5.31
N ILE A 125 -4.29 -3.88 5.11
CA ILE A 125 -4.70 -2.96 4.04
C ILE A 125 -4.26 -3.55 2.70
N ASN A 126 -5.21 -3.69 1.77
CA ASN A 126 -4.93 -4.10 0.40
C ASN A 126 -4.83 -2.89 -0.51
N ILE A 127 -5.94 -2.16 -0.66
CA ILE A 127 -6.00 -0.98 -1.52
C ILE A 127 -6.34 0.25 -0.69
N ILE A 128 -5.70 1.37 -1.00
CA ILE A 128 -6.13 2.72 -0.58
C ILE A 128 -6.38 3.52 -1.82
N LYS A 129 -7.55 4.16 -1.95
CA LYS A 129 -7.89 5.03 -3.07
C LYS A 129 -8.06 6.46 -2.56
N LEU A 130 -7.33 7.41 -3.14
CA LEU A 130 -7.36 8.83 -2.80
C LEU A 130 -7.97 9.63 -3.95
N THR A 131 -9.06 10.31 -3.68
CA THR A 131 -9.83 11.15 -4.61
C THR A 131 -9.74 12.61 -4.20
N SER A 132 -10.05 13.52 -5.13
CA SER A 132 -10.05 14.97 -4.88
C SER A 132 -8.71 15.50 -4.37
N ILE A 133 -7.61 14.88 -4.80
CA ILE A 133 -6.25 15.22 -4.36
C ILE A 133 -5.67 16.45 -5.08
N CYS A 134 -6.33 16.89 -6.17
CA CYS A 134 -5.88 17.98 -7.03
C CYS A 134 -7.00 19.02 -7.18
N SER A 135 -6.67 20.31 -7.06
CA SER A 135 -7.61 21.40 -7.35
C SER A 135 -6.87 22.58 -8.01
N PRO A 136 -7.13 22.89 -9.30
CA PRO A 136 -8.00 22.17 -10.25
C PRO A 136 -7.38 20.91 -10.86
N SER A 137 -6.06 20.75 -10.74
CA SER A 137 -5.30 19.61 -11.25
C SER A 137 -3.91 19.57 -10.60
N CYS A 138 -3.25 18.42 -10.63
CA CYS A 138 -1.86 18.28 -10.21
C CYS A 138 -0.99 18.35 -11.46
N ALA A 139 -0.31 19.46 -11.62
CA ALA A 139 0.52 19.72 -12.79
C ALA A 139 1.60 18.64 -12.97
N LYS A 140 2.03 18.44 -14.21
CA LYS A 140 3.25 17.68 -14.49
C LYS A 140 4.43 18.23 -13.68
N SER A 141 5.33 17.35 -13.26
CA SER A 141 6.49 17.66 -12.42
C SER A 141 6.16 18.23 -11.04
N SER A 142 4.88 18.24 -10.63
CA SER A 142 4.49 18.60 -9.27
C SER A 142 4.68 17.43 -8.30
N SER A 143 4.95 17.77 -7.04
CA SER A 143 5.07 16.80 -5.96
C SER A 143 3.90 16.90 -4.99
N LEU A 144 3.41 15.75 -4.56
CA LEU A 144 2.42 15.62 -3.48
C LEU A 144 3.04 14.83 -2.35
N SER A 145 2.97 15.35 -1.13
CA SER A 145 3.35 14.59 0.07
C SER A 145 2.11 14.25 0.87
N PHE A 146 2.07 13.03 1.37
CA PHE A 146 0.93 12.48 2.08
C PHE A 146 1.35 12.06 3.49
N LYS A 147 0.41 12.18 4.43
CA LYS A 147 0.50 11.56 5.75
C LYS A 147 -0.73 10.68 5.98
N ILE A 148 -0.53 9.39 6.26
CA ILE A 148 -1.59 8.43 6.57
C ILE A 148 -1.42 7.98 8.01
N SER A 149 -2.42 8.21 8.88
CA SER A 149 -2.29 8.08 10.33
C SER A 149 -3.16 7.00 10.98
N TRP A 150 -3.80 6.14 10.18
CA TRP A 150 -4.75 5.13 10.65
C TRP A 150 -4.26 3.70 10.43
N PHE A 151 -2.94 3.53 10.29
CA PHE A 151 -2.31 2.23 10.21
C PHE A 151 -1.84 1.75 11.56
N LYS A 152 -1.75 0.43 11.69
CA LYS A 152 -0.94 -0.22 12.71
C LYS A 152 0.07 -1.18 12.09
N ASN A 153 1.20 -1.37 12.76
CA ASN A 153 2.17 -2.37 12.36
C ASN A 153 1.58 -3.80 12.48
N PRO A 154 2.08 -4.77 11.70
CA PRO A 154 1.73 -6.16 11.86
C PRO A 154 2.00 -6.65 13.29
N PRO A 155 1.24 -7.64 13.78
CA PRO A 155 1.44 -8.19 15.13
C PRO A 155 2.67 -9.11 15.23
N ALA A 156 3.42 -9.31 14.14
CA ALA A 156 4.56 -10.21 14.08
C ALA A 156 5.71 -9.61 13.26
N THR A 157 6.94 -10.01 13.58
CA THR A 157 8.17 -9.57 12.92
C THR A 157 8.47 -10.45 11.70
N THR A 158 7.62 -10.41 10.68
CA THR A 158 7.90 -11.08 9.39
C THR A 158 8.68 -10.14 8.46
N THR A 159 9.62 -10.72 7.70
CA THR A 159 10.34 -9.95 6.68
C THR A 159 9.52 -9.90 5.41
N VAL A 160 9.21 -8.69 4.95
CA VAL A 160 8.41 -8.47 3.75
C VAL A 160 9.31 -8.06 2.58
N THR A 161 9.40 -8.90 1.55
CA THR A 161 10.23 -8.64 0.36
C THR A 161 9.44 -8.10 -0.83
N SER A 162 8.12 -7.99 -0.71
CA SER A 162 7.24 -7.41 -1.72
C SER A 162 7.37 -5.88 -1.76
N THR A 163 6.73 -5.26 -2.74
CA THR A 163 6.78 -3.81 -3.00
C THR A 163 5.40 -3.20 -2.84
N ILE A 164 5.36 -1.90 -2.53
CA ILE A 164 4.14 -1.09 -2.59
C ILE A 164 4.05 -0.47 -3.98
N LYS A 165 2.86 -0.48 -4.57
CA LYS A 165 2.59 0.17 -5.86
C LYS A 165 1.68 1.38 -5.67
N ILE A 166 1.95 2.44 -6.41
CA ILE A 166 1.10 3.63 -6.49
C ILE A 166 0.79 3.88 -7.95
N ASN A 167 -0.48 4.03 -8.27
CA ASN A 167 -0.92 4.41 -9.60
C ASN A 167 -1.71 5.71 -9.52
N SER A 168 -1.49 6.59 -10.50
CA SER A 168 -2.45 7.66 -10.83
C SER A 168 -3.40 7.14 -11.90
N ALA A 169 -4.67 7.53 -11.79
CA ALA A 169 -5.70 7.07 -12.70
C ALA A 169 -6.73 8.16 -13.01
N THR A 170 -7.31 8.08 -14.20
CA THR A 170 -8.50 8.86 -14.59
C THR A 170 -9.72 8.42 -13.79
N SER A 171 -10.79 9.22 -13.80
CA SER A 171 -12.06 8.86 -13.13
C SER A 171 -12.70 7.58 -13.66
N GLN A 172 -12.39 7.17 -14.89
CA GLN A 172 -12.84 5.93 -15.51
C GLN A 172 -11.94 4.72 -15.20
N GLY A 173 -10.85 4.92 -14.46
CA GLY A 173 -9.95 3.85 -14.02
C GLY A 173 -8.78 3.54 -14.96
N TRP A 174 -8.56 4.35 -15.99
CA TRP A 174 -7.37 4.24 -16.83
C TRP A 174 -6.13 4.70 -16.07
N ILE A 175 -5.10 3.85 -16.01
CA ILE A 175 -3.82 4.16 -15.37
C ILE A 175 -3.04 5.14 -16.24
N ILE A 176 -2.57 6.23 -15.63
CA ILE A 176 -1.81 7.28 -16.28
C ILE A 176 -0.33 7.12 -15.94
N ASP A 177 -0.03 7.05 -14.64
CA ASP A 177 1.32 6.91 -14.12
C ASP A 177 1.40 5.78 -13.08
N GLU A 178 2.59 5.19 -12.91
CA GLU A 178 2.90 4.14 -11.94
C GLU A 178 4.23 4.39 -11.23
N ALA A 179 4.25 4.19 -9.91
CA ALA A 179 5.47 4.01 -9.13
C ALA A 179 5.44 2.65 -8.42
N VAL A 180 6.59 2.00 -8.39
CA VAL A 180 6.84 0.81 -7.59
C VAL A 180 7.94 1.13 -6.60
N SER A 181 7.69 0.92 -5.31
CA SER A 181 8.67 1.18 -4.28
C SER A 181 9.81 0.15 -4.35
N PRO A 182 10.98 0.45 -3.76
CA PRO A 182 11.87 -0.61 -3.28
C PRO A 182 11.12 -1.65 -2.44
N ALA A 183 11.73 -2.81 -2.23
CA ALA A 183 11.17 -3.85 -1.37
C ALA A 183 10.93 -3.30 0.05
N VAL A 184 9.84 -3.71 0.68
CA VAL A 184 9.38 -3.16 1.97
C VAL A 184 10.45 -3.26 3.07
N ASN A 185 11.20 -4.36 3.11
CA ASN A 185 12.34 -4.54 4.03
C ASN A 185 13.49 -3.52 3.85
N SER A 186 13.56 -2.84 2.71
CA SER A 186 14.50 -1.74 2.45
C SER A 186 13.90 -0.36 2.70
N LEU A 187 12.56 -0.26 2.75
CA LEU A 187 11.86 0.99 3.06
C LEU A 187 11.85 1.29 4.55
N PHE A 188 11.65 0.25 5.36
CA PHE A 188 11.46 0.37 6.79
C PHE A 188 12.56 -0.38 7.54
N THR A 189 12.97 0.16 8.69
CA THR A 189 13.72 -0.61 9.69
C THR A 189 12.97 -1.89 10.04
N SER A 190 13.64 -2.98 10.41
CA SER A 190 12.95 -4.19 10.87
C SER A 190 12.01 -3.91 12.05
N LEU A 191 10.89 -4.63 12.09
CA LEU A 191 9.96 -4.59 13.22
C LEU A 191 10.64 -5.10 14.49
N GLN A 192 10.30 -4.50 15.62
CA GLN A 192 10.75 -4.86 16.96
C GLN A 192 9.62 -5.56 17.70
N VAL A 193 9.95 -6.61 18.43
CA VAL A 193 9.00 -7.32 19.29
C VAL A 193 8.58 -6.39 20.43
N ALA A 194 7.29 -6.39 20.76
CA ALA A 194 6.78 -5.65 21.90
C ALA A 194 7.28 -6.24 23.22
N THR A 195 7.39 -5.40 24.24
CA THR A 195 7.80 -5.83 25.58
C THR A 195 6.66 -6.53 26.32
N VAL A 196 7.06 -7.38 27.26
CA VAL A 196 6.16 -7.96 28.27
C VAL A 196 6.59 -7.39 29.61
N THR A 197 5.66 -6.82 30.36
CA THR A 197 5.91 -6.14 31.63
C THR A 197 5.26 -6.90 32.79
N GLY A 198 5.59 -6.55 34.04
CA GLY A 198 4.96 -7.12 35.23
C GLY A 198 5.17 -8.63 35.41
N VAL A 199 6.23 -9.20 34.83
CA VAL A 199 6.52 -10.64 34.90
C VAL A 199 6.81 -11.02 36.36
N SER A 200 6.00 -11.92 36.91
CA SER A 200 6.22 -12.53 38.23
C SER A 200 5.97 -14.03 38.16
N VAL A 201 6.80 -14.77 38.90
CA VAL A 201 6.72 -16.23 39.00
C VAL A 201 6.71 -16.58 40.47
N THR A 202 5.63 -17.20 40.95
CA THR A 202 5.44 -17.52 42.37
C THR A 202 5.09 -19.00 42.56
N PRO A 203 5.84 -19.75 43.40
CA PRO A 203 5.46 -21.11 43.75
C PRO A 203 4.31 -21.09 44.76
N SER A 204 3.38 -22.03 44.64
CA SER A 204 2.27 -22.19 45.60
C SER A 204 2.75 -22.70 46.97
N ASN A 205 3.87 -23.42 46.97
CA ASN A 205 4.61 -23.90 48.13
C ASN A 205 6.12 -23.70 47.88
N PRO A 206 6.80 -22.82 48.63
CA PRO A 206 8.23 -22.53 48.47
C PRO A 206 9.15 -23.51 49.23
N SER A 207 8.61 -24.58 49.83
CA SER A 207 9.40 -25.53 50.61
C SER A 207 10.35 -26.33 49.71
N SER A 208 11.62 -26.41 50.12
CA SER A 208 12.65 -27.15 49.37
C SER A 208 12.28 -28.63 49.18
N GLY A 209 12.44 -29.13 47.97
CA GLY A 209 12.15 -30.53 47.60
C GLY A 209 10.67 -30.87 47.46
N ALA A 210 9.74 -29.95 47.73
CA ALA A 210 8.33 -30.17 47.52
C ALA A 210 7.92 -29.92 46.06
N THR A 211 7.13 -30.81 45.48
CA THR A 211 6.44 -30.55 44.21
C THR A 211 5.44 -29.42 44.41
N THR A 212 5.43 -28.45 43.49
CA THR A 212 4.66 -27.21 43.63
C THR A 212 4.18 -26.69 42.28
N ASN A 213 3.02 -26.03 42.28
CA ASN A 213 2.53 -25.32 41.10
C ASN A 213 3.10 -23.91 41.07
N TYR A 214 3.52 -23.44 39.89
CA TYR A 214 3.97 -22.08 39.67
C TYR A 214 2.87 -21.23 39.04
N GLY A 215 2.54 -20.12 39.68
CA GLY A 215 1.77 -19.04 39.08
C GLY A 215 2.70 -18.14 38.27
N VAL A 216 2.37 -17.91 36.99
CA VAL A 216 3.07 -16.96 36.13
C VAL A 216 2.09 -15.85 35.77
N VAL A 217 2.43 -14.61 36.11
CA VAL A 217 1.63 -13.42 35.78
C VAL A 217 2.50 -12.48 34.97
N PHE A 218 1.95 -11.93 33.90
CA PHE A 218 2.59 -10.92 33.08
C PHE A 218 1.52 -10.03 32.43
N THR A 219 1.94 -8.87 31.96
CA THR A 219 1.14 -7.96 31.15
C THR A 219 1.79 -7.87 29.78
N ALA A 220 1.04 -8.20 28.74
CA ALA A 220 1.48 -7.97 27.36
C ALA A 220 1.18 -6.51 26.99
N ASP A 221 2.17 -5.80 26.46
CA ASP A 221 1.97 -4.41 26.02
C ASP A 221 1.18 -4.33 24.70
N THR A 222 1.06 -5.45 23.99
CA THR A 222 0.29 -5.59 22.74
C THR A 222 -0.72 -6.72 22.82
N SER A 223 -1.73 -6.68 21.96
CA SER A 223 -2.76 -7.71 21.91
C SER A 223 -2.17 -9.04 21.42
N ILE A 224 -2.46 -10.15 22.10
CA ILE A 224 -2.07 -11.49 21.66
C ILE A 224 -3.18 -12.03 20.75
N PRO A 225 -2.94 -12.21 19.43
CA PRO A 225 -3.97 -12.66 18.51
C PRO A 225 -4.47 -14.07 18.82
N GLN A 226 -5.70 -14.37 18.40
CA GLN A 226 -6.26 -15.73 18.50
C GLN A 226 -5.35 -16.75 17.80
N ASN A 227 -5.20 -17.93 18.40
CA ASN A 227 -4.30 -19.01 17.95
C ASN A 227 -2.79 -18.71 18.05
N SER A 228 -2.41 -17.65 18.76
CA SER A 228 -1.02 -17.45 19.20
C SER A 228 -0.70 -18.28 20.43
N TYR A 229 0.57 -18.36 20.80
CA TYR A 229 1.02 -19.10 21.98
C TYR A 229 1.93 -18.24 22.85
N VAL A 230 1.99 -18.58 24.14
CA VAL A 230 2.94 -18.02 25.10
C VAL A 230 3.99 -19.08 25.36
N VAL A 231 5.27 -18.73 25.21
CA VAL A 231 6.39 -19.62 25.57
C VAL A 231 6.91 -19.23 26.93
N ILE A 232 6.93 -20.19 27.85
CA ILE A 232 7.58 -20.05 29.15
C ILE A 232 8.76 -21.02 29.15
N THR A 233 9.96 -20.47 29.12
CA THR A 233 11.19 -21.26 29.20
C THR A 233 11.62 -21.36 30.65
N LEU A 234 11.60 -22.57 31.19
CA LEU A 234 12.04 -22.83 32.56
C LEU A 234 13.57 -23.02 32.61
N PRO A 235 14.23 -22.64 33.73
CA PRO A 235 15.61 -23.00 33.97
C PRO A 235 15.82 -24.51 33.96
N SER A 236 17.02 -24.97 33.58
CA SER A 236 17.39 -26.40 33.50
C SER A 236 17.18 -27.17 34.81
N ASP A 237 17.21 -26.46 35.93
CA ASP A 237 17.14 -27.01 37.28
C ASP A 237 15.71 -27.29 37.73
N VAL A 238 14.71 -26.68 37.06
CA VAL A 238 13.29 -26.97 37.29
C VAL A 238 12.95 -28.28 36.59
N LYS A 239 12.42 -29.24 37.35
CA LYS A 239 11.93 -30.53 36.81
C LYS A 239 10.41 -30.53 36.79
N ILE A 240 9.84 -30.92 35.66
CA ILE A 240 8.39 -31.13 35.50
C ILE A 240 8.14 -32.63 35.71
N SER A 241 7.22 -32.96 36.60
CA SER A 241 6.81 -34.33 36.97
C SER A 241 5.36 -34.57 36.64
#